data_AF-A0A7N8WR42-F1
#
_entry.id   AF-A0A7N8WR42-F1
#
_cell.length_a   1.000
_cell.length_b   1.000
_cell.length_c   1.000
_cell.angle_alpha   90.00
_cell.angle_beta   90.00
_cell.angle_gamma   90.00
#
_symmetry.space_group_name_H-M   'P 1'
#
loop_
_entity.id
_entity.type
_entity.pdbx_description
1 polymer ?
#
loop_
_entity_poly.entity_id
_entity_poly.type
_entity_poly.pdbx_seq_one_letter_code
_entity_poly.pdbx_strand_id
1 'polypeptide(L)'
;MPYKTVKAALTDMFEDLSDQDFSRFYHKLLDRRIEPRIRRQRIEDKDRLDIADVMISTFTEAKVVHVVVEILRDIGCNQEAADLSKMPSDESHDSMCKVTCSFAKHFVDRHKVELIRRVSNIGPILDDLLDEDVIQQEVYEQIRALPTTQDKIRELYSGPLKASEACKDIFYESLQIHEKFLIDDLKDK
;
A
#
# COMPACT_ATOMS: atom_id res chain seq x y z
N MET A 1 -4.31 -28.48 11.86
CA MET A 1 -3.12 -27.94 11.17
C MET A 1 -2.79 -26.62 11.86
N PRO A 2 -1.60 -26.42 12.45
CA PRO A 2 -1.36 -25.19 13.18
C PRO A 2 -1.23 -24.05 12.18
N TYR A 3 -2.02 -23.01 12.38
CA TYR A 3 -1.85 -21.73 11.70
C TYR A 3 -0.43 -21.25 11.97
N LYS A 4 0.43 -21.19 10.95
CA LYS A 4 1.79 -20.65 11.10
C LYS A 4 1.66 -19.15 11.35
N THR A 5 1.83 -18.72 12.60
CA THR A 5 1.89 -17.29 12.98
C THR A 5 3.10 -16.64 12.31
N VAL A 6 3.06 -15.31 12.09
CA VAL A 6 4.20 -14.54 11.54
C VAL A 6 5.51 -14.83 12.29
N LYS A 7 5.44 -15.02 13.61
CA LYS A 7 6.57 -15.44 14.43
C LYS A 7 7.17 -16.78 14.01
N ALA A 8 6.33 -17.78 13.75
CA ALA A 8 6.78 -19.09 13.32
C ALA A 8 7.41 -19.01 11.93
N ALA A 9 6.81 -18.24 11.02
CA ALA A 9 7.37 -18.00 9.69
C ALA A 9 8.77 -17.36 9.74
N LEU A 10 8.94 -16.32 10.55
CA LEU A 10 10.25 -15.67 10.73
C LEU A 10 11.28 -16.60 11.38
N THR A 11 10.85 -17.40 12.36
CA THR A 11 11.74 -18.34 13.05
C THR A 11 12.22 -19.44 12.11
N ASP A 12 11.30 -20.10 11.40
CA ASP A 12 11.57 -21.13 10.36
C ASP A 12 12.59 -20.60 9.36
N MET A 13 12.38 -19.36 8.91
CA MET A 13 13.23 -18.73 7.92
C MET A 13 14.60 -18.32 8.48
N PHE A 14 14.68 -17.88 9.75
CA PHE A 14 15.96 -17.65 10.40
C PHE A 14 16.71 -18.96 10.66
N GLU A 15 16.02 -20.09 10.85
CA GLU A 15 16.63 -21.42 10.95
C GLU A 15 17.22 -21.87 9.60
N ASP A 16 16.55 -21.56 8.49
CA ASP A 16 17.03 -21.85 7.13
C ASP A 16 18.25 -21.01 6.71
N LEU A 17 18.43 -19.81 7.29
CA LEU A 17 19.59 -18.96 7.03
C LEU A 17 20.88 -19.52 7.64
N SER A 18 21.96 -19.43 6.87
CA SER A 18 23.31 -19.67 7.37
C SER A 18 23.72 -18.63 8.40
N ASP A 19 24.63 -18.96 9.33
CA ASP A 19 25.12 -17.99 10.33
C ASP A 19 25.76 -16.74 9.68
N GLN A 20 26.33 -16.90 8.49
CA GLN A 20 26.92 -15.79 7.74
C GLN A 20 25.84 -14.86 7.17
N ASP A 21 24.76 -15.42 6.61
CA ASP A 21 23.65 -14.63 6.06
C ASP A 21 22.84 -13.99 7.18
N PHE A 22 22.66 -14.70 8.29
CA PHE A 22 22.06 -14.16 9.50
C PHE A 22 22.87 -13.00 10.09
N SER A 23 24.21 -13.10 10.11
CA SER A 23 25.08 -12.00 10.53
C SER A 23 24.96 -10.78 9.61
N ARG A 24 24.90 -11.00 8.28
CA ARG A 24 24.68 -9.91 7.30
C ARG A 24 23.31 -9.27 7.48
N PHE A 25 22.27 -10.07 7.68
CA PHE A 25 20.92 -9.64 7.98
C PHE A 25 20.90 -8.76 9.24
N TYR A 26 21.55 -9.21 10.30
CA TYR A 26 21.65 -8.52 11.57
C TYR A 26 22.35 -7.15 11.42
N HIS A 27 23.47 -7.10 10.70
CA HIS A 27 24.16 -5.84 10.41
C HIS A 27 23.27 -4.86 9.63
N LYS A 28 22.53 -5.33 8.62
CA LYS A 28 21.60 -4.50 7.84
C LYS A 28 20.40 -4.03 8.65
N LEU A 29 19.85 -4.88 9.51
CA LEU A 29 18.75 -4.53 10.41
C LEU A 29 19.14 -3.37 11.36
N LEU A 30 20.40 -3.35 11.80
CA LEU A 30 20.95 -2.31 12.70
C LEU A 30 21.35 -1.02 11.99
N ASP A 31 21.68 -1.11 10.71
CA ASP A 31 22.11 0.00 9.87
C ASP A 31 20.94 0.80 9.28
N ARG A 32 19.71 0.27 9.36
CA ARG A 32 18.51 1.01 8.95
C ARG A 32 18.37 2.31 9.75
N ARG A 33 18.39 3.43 9.00
CA ARG A 33 18.19 4.81 9.49
C ARG A 33 16.72 5.25 9.53
N ILE A 34 15.80 4.34 9.23
CA ILE A 34 14.35 4.59 9.18
C ILE A 34 13.75 4.10 10.50
N GLU A 35 13.03 4.96 11.21
CA GLU A 35 12.31 4.59 12.43
C GLU A 35 11.12 3.67 12.10
N PRO A 36 10.80 2.67 12.94
CA PRO A 36 11.38 2.37 14.26
C PRO A 36 12.70 1.57 14.19
N ARG A 37 13.71 1.98 14.97
CA ARG A 37 15.04 1.35 14.97
C ARG A 37 15.20 0.39 16.14
N ILE A 38 15.70 -0.82 15.87
CA ILE A 38 16.10 -1.75 16.93
C ILE A 38 17.48 -1.35 17.46
N ARG A 39 17.60 -1.17 18.78
CA ARG A 39 18.88 -0.95 19.45
C ARG A 39 19.67 -2.26 19.49
N ARG A 40 20.98 -2.23 19.16
CA ARG A 40 21.89 -3.40 19.23
C ARG A 40 21.76 -4.18 20.52
N GLN A 41 21.78 -3.44 21.63
CA GLN A 41 21.67 -3.95 22.99
C GLN A 41 20.38 -4.77 23.26
N ARG A 42 19.36 -4.67 22.40
CA ARG A 42 18.10 -5.41 22.53
C ARG A 42 18.12 -6.75 21.79
N ILE A 43 19.10 -7.00 20.92
CA ILE A 43 19.14 -8.17 20.02
C ILE A 43 20.49 -8.89 19.96
N GLU A 44 21.56 -8.36 20.56
CA GLU A 44 22.93 -8.92 20.50
C GLU A 44 23.10 -10.22 21.30
N ASP A 45 22.35 -10.39 22.39
CA ASP A 45 22.40 -11.58 23.26
C ASP A 45 21.17 -12.50 23.13
N LYS A 46 20.47 -12.44 21.99
CA LYS A 46 19.19 -13.13 21.79
C LYS A 46 19.29 -14.25 20.76
N ASP A 47 18.58 -15.34 21.01
CA ASP A 47 18.42 -16.42 20.05
C ASP A 47 17.55 -16.00 18.86
N ARG A 48 17.66 -16.71 17.73
CA ARG A 48 16.91 -16.43 16.49
C ARG A 48 15.40 -16.26 16.74
N LEU A 49 14.85 -17.07 17.64
CA LEU A 49 13.44 -17.06 18.05
C LEU A 49 13.06 -15.78 18.84
N ASP A 50 13.94 -15.34 19.74
CA ASP A 50 13.76 -14.11 20.51
C ASP A 50 13.99 -12.86 19.66
N ILE A 51 14.86 -12.95 18.66
CA ILE A 51 15.07 -11.87 17.67
C ILE A 51 13.80 -11.68 16.85
N ALA A 52 13.16 -12.76 16.37
CA ALA A 52 11.87 -12.69 15.67
C ALA A 52 10.79 -11.99 16.53
N ASP A 53 10.74 -12.32 17.83
CA ASP A 53 9.80 -11.72 18.76
C ASP A 53 10.06 -10.21 18.99
N VAL A 54 11.34 -9.83 19.14
CA VAL A 54 11.73 -8.42 19.24
C VAL A 54 11.39 -7.65 17.96
N MET A 55 11.57 -8.28 16.80
CA MET A 55 11.23 -7.68 15.51
C MET A 55 9.72 -7.46 15.38
N ILE A 56 8.89 -8.43 15.76
CA ILE A 56 7.42 -8.27 15.80
C ILE A 56 7.02 -7.19 16.82
N SER A 57 7.61 -7.20 18.01
CA SER A 57 7.35 -6.19 19.05
C SER A 57 7.73 -4.77 18.62
N THR A 58 8.75 -4.62 17.76
CA THR A 58 9.25 -3.31 17.32
C THR A 58 8.57 -2.79 16.06
N PHE A 59 8.33 -3.67 15.08
CA PHE A 59 7.81 -3.30 13.77
C PHE A 59 6.33 -3.60 13.57
N THR A 60 5.69 -4.39 14.45
CA THR A 60 4.36 -5.01 14.28
C THR A 60 4.32 -6.12 13.23
N GLU A 61 3.40 -7.07 13.36
CA GLU A 61 3.31 -8.27 12.52
C GLU A 61 3.16 -7.97 11.03
N ALA A 62 2.46 -6.89 10.67
CA ALA A 62 2.28 -6.50 9.28
C ALA A 62 3.57 -5.90 8.68
N LYS A 63 4.26 -5.01 9.40
CA LYS A 63 5.44 -4.33 8.83
C LYS A 63 6.70 -5.18 8.94
N VAL A 64 6.80 -6.05 9.95
CA VAL A 64 8.00 -6.89 10.15
C VAL A 64 8.28 -7.77 8.94
N VAL A 65 7.25 -8.33 8.30
CA VAL A 65 7.40 -9.16 7.09
C VAL A 65 8.02 -8.34 5.97
N HIS A 66 7.54 -7.11 5.73
CA HIS A 66 8.10 -6.22 4.72
C HIS A 66 9.56 -5.84 5.02
N VAL A 67 9.87 -5.51 6.28
CA VAL A 67 11.24 -5.17 6.71
C VAL A 67 12.19 -6.34 6.49
N VAL A 68 11.76 -7.55 6.86
CA VAL A 68 12.56 -8.77 6.72
C VAL A 68 12.79 -9.07 5.24
N VAL A 69 11.74 -9.05 4.41
CA VAL A 69 11.86 -9.25 2.95
C VAL A 69 12.81 -8.25 2.29
N GLU A 70 12.75 -6.99 2.68
CA GLU A 70 13.65 -5.95 2.15
C GLU A 70 15.12 -6.25 2.48
N ILE A 71 15.40 -6.58 3.75
CA ILE A 71 16.76 -6.90 4.19
C ILE A 71 17.27 -8.19 3.53
N LEU A 72 16.41 -9.21 3.39
CA LEU A 72 16.77 -10.48 2.76
C LEU A 72 17.15 -10.30 1.29
N ARG A 73 16.43 -9.45 0.55
CA ARG A 73 16.78 -9.09 -0.83
C ARG A 73 18.12 -8.37 -0.89
N ASP A 74 18.38 -7.48 0.07
CA ASP A 74 19.64 -6.73 0.18
C ASP A 74 20.85 -7.64 0.42
N ILE A 75 20.69 -8.74 1.16
CA ILE A 75 21.77 -9.71 1.43
C ILE A 75 21.87 -10.81 0.37
N GLY A 76 20.93 -10.88 -0.57
CA GLY A 76 20.88 -11.89 -1.65
C GLY A 76 20.07 -13.15 -1.34
N CYS A 77 19.44 -13.24 -0.16
CA CYS A 77 18.57 -14.32 0.28
C CYS A 77 17.16 -14.18 -0.33
N ASN A 78 17.10 -14.27 -1.66
CA ASN A 78 15.88 -14.05 -2.43
C ASN A 78 14.87 -15.19 -2.30
N GLN A 79 15.33 -16.40 -2.00
CA GLN A 79 14.49 -17.59 -1.89
C GLN A 79 13.68 -17.54 -0.59
N GLU A 80 14.35 -17.22 0.50
CA GLU A 80 13.79 -17.00 1.83
C GLU A 80 12.84 -15.81 1.83
N ALA A 81 13.22 -14.70 1.17
CA ALA A 81 12.35 -13.53 0.99
C ALA A 81 11.07 -13.85 0.20
N ALA A 82 11.16 -14.72 -0.81
CA ALA A 82 10.01 -15.13 -1.61
C ALA A 82 9.09 -16.06 -0.82
N ASP A 83 9.63 -16.98 -0.05
CA ASP A 83 8.84 -17.92 0.75
C ASP A 83 8.14 -17.22 1.92
N LEU A 84 8.77 -16.21 2.54
CA LEU A 84 8.11 -15.35 3.53
C LEU A 84 6.97 -14.52 2.91
N SER A 85 7.10 -14.11 1.65
CA SER A 85 6.07 -13.38 0.89
C SER A 85 4.95 -14.27 0.35
N LYS A 86 5.13 -15.60 0.31
CA LYS A 86 4.10 -16.58 -0.11
C LYS A 86 3.17 -17.01 1.02
N MET A 87 3.35 -16.49 2.23
CA MET A 87 2.37 -16.64 3.31
C MET A 87 1.02 -16.08 2.84
N PRO A 88 -0.08 -16.84 2.99
CA PRO A 88 -1.36 -16.49 2.40
C PRO A 88 -2.00 -15.32 3.14
N SER A 89 -1.93 -14.13 2.56
CA SER A 89 -3.10 -13.25 2.55
C SER A 89 -3.69 -13.42 1.15
N ASP A 90 -4.91 -13.94 1.10
CA ASP A 90 -5.67 -14.31 -0.09
C ASP A 90 -5.29 -13.62 -1.41
N GLU A 91 -5.18 -14.48 -2.44
CA GLU A 91 -5.49 -14.23 -3.85
C GLU A 91 -4.53 -13.37 -4.71
N SER A 92 -3.93 -14.08 -5.68
CA SER A 92 -3.91 -13.75 -7.11
C SER A 92 -2.99 -12.65 -7.66
N HIS A 93 -2.03 -13.12 -8.46
CA HIS A 93 -1.42 -12.50 -9.66
C HIS A 93 -1.02 -11.02 -9.60
N ASP A 94 0.28 -10.73 -9.65
CA ASP A 94 0.96 -10.36 -10.90
C ASP A 94 2.38 -9.82 -10.63
N SER A 95 3.22 -9.97 -11.64
CA SER A 95 4.66 -9.71 -11.64
C SER A 95 5.03 -8.22 -11.57
N MET A 96 6.07 -7.94 -10.79
CA MET A 96 7.14 -6.95 -11.00
C MET A 96 6.83 -5.43 -11.08
N CYS A 97 7.65 -4.68 -10.33
CA CYS A 97 8.11 -3.31 -10.61
C CYS A 97 7.06 -2.18 -10.67
N LYS A 98 6.95 -1.42 -9.57
CA LYS A 98 7.57 -0.08 -9.43
C LYS A 98 7.30 0.50 -8.04
N VAL A 99 8.31 1.20 -7.52
CA VAL A 99 8.23 2.11 -6.39
C VAL A 99 7.07 3.10 -6.60
N THR A 100 5.95 2.87 -5.91
CA THR A 100 5.02 3.86 -5.36
C THR A 100 4.06 3.10 -4.45
N CYS A 101 4.16 3.28 -3.13
CA CYS A 101 3.14 2.85 -2.19
C CYS A 101 1.83 3.57 -2.49
N SER A 102 0.87 2.86 -3.08
CA SER A 102 -0.54 3.25 -3.12
C SER A 102 -1.39 1.98 -3.07
N PHE A 103 -1.15 1.14 -2.05
CA PHE A 103 -1.83 -0.15 -1.87
C PHE A 103 -3.06 -0.07 -0.96
N ALA A 104 -3.75 1.08 -0.95
CA ALA A 104 -5.17 1.13 -0.69
C ALA A 104 -5.86 1.49 -2.01
N LYS A 105 -6.30 0.48 -2.77
CA LYS A 105 -7.22 0.72 -3.89
C LYS A 105 -8.53 1.22 -3.26
N HIS A 106 -8.74 2.53 -3.22
CA HIS A 106 -9.98 3.12 -2.72
C HIS A 106 -11.17 2.59 -3.52
N PHE A 107 -12.37 2.63 -2.94
CA PHE A 107 -13.62 2.24 -3.61
C PHE A 107 -13.76 2.90 -4.99
N VAL A 108 -13.43 4.18 -5.08
CA VAL A 108 -13.41 4.95 -6.32
C VAL A 108 -12.39 4.43 -7.36
N ASP A 109 -11.27 3.83 -6.94
CA ASP A 109 -10.30 3.21 -7.85
C ASP A 109 -10.80 1.85 -8.36
N ARG A 110 -11.45 1.05 -7.50
CA ARG A 110 -12.05 -0.24 -7.88
C ARG A 110 -13.15 -0.05 -8.93
N HIS A 111 -14.01 0.95 -8.75
CA HIS A 111 -15.14 1.21 -9.65
C HIS A 111 -14.85 2.31 -10.68
N LYS A 112 -13.58 2.68 -10.89
CA LYS A 112 -13.18 3.77 -11.80
C LYS A 112 -13.81 3.66 -13.19
N VAL A 113 -13.88 2.46 -13.78
CA VAL A 113 -14.45 2.26 -15.12
C VAL A 113 -15.96 2.51 -15.15
N GLU A 114 -16.67 2.07 -14.12
CA GLU A 114 -18.11 2.30 -14.00
C GLU A 114 -18.40 3.78 -13.73
N LEU A 115 -17.61 4.42 -12.87
CA LEU A 115 -17.69 5.84 -12.60
C LEU A 115 -17.46 6.66 -13.88
N ILE A 116 -16.40 6.38 -14.66
CA ILE A 116 -16.13 7.04 -15.94
C ILE A 116 -17.28 6.86 -16.94
N ARG A 117 -17.94 5.69 -16.93
CA ARG A 117 -19.00 5.37 -17.89
C ARG A 117 -20.36 5.93 -17.52
N ARG A 118 -20.69 5.97 -16.24
CA ARG A 118 -22.03 6.31 -15.79
C ARG A 118 -22.14 7.70 -15.18
N VAL A 119 -21.07 8.25 -14.60
CA VAL A 119 -21.09 9.63 -14.11
C VAL A 119 -21.21 10.56 -15.32
N SER A 120 -22.36 11.21 -15.40
CA SER A 120 -22.65 12.20 -16.43
C SER A 120 -22.41 13.62 -15.90
N ASN A 121 -22.51 13.83 -14.59
CA ASN A 121 -22.42 15.13 -13.94
C ASN A 121 -21.09 15.32 -13.18
N ILE A 122 -19.98 15.52 -13.91
CA ILE A 122 -18.70 15.87 -13.27
C ILE A 122 -18.60 17.34 -12.85
N GLY A 123 -19.36 18.25 -13.45
CA GLY A 123 -19.27 19.68 -13.16
C GLY A 123 -19.34 19.99 -11.64
N PRO A 124 -20.44 19.59 -10.97
CA PRO A 124 -20.59 19.83 -9.53
C PRO A 124 -19.52 19.15 -8.69
N ILE A 125 -19.11 17.93 -9.07
CA ILE A 125 -18.07 17.19 -8.36
C ILE A 125 -16.72 17.93 -8.46
N LEU A 126 -16.41 18.50 -9.63
CA LEU A 126 -15.19 19.27 -9.86
C LEU A 126 -15.22 20.61 -9.11
N ASP A 127 -16.39 21.22 -8.99
CA ASP A 127 -16.59 22.46 -8.22
C ASP A 127 -16.41 22.20 -6.71
N ASP A 128 -17.00 21.12 -6.17
CA ASP A 128 -16.78 20.73 -4.75
C ASP A 128 -15.29 20.46 -4.47
N LEU A 129 -14.60 19.81 -5.40
CA LEU A 129 -13.15 19.56 -5.30
C LEU A 129 -12.33 20.85 -5.30
N LEU A 130 -12.78 21.88 -6.02
CA LEU A 130 -12.13 23.19 -6.04
C LEU A 130 -12.42 23.96 -4.74
N ASP A 131 -13.66 23.89 -4.24
CA ASP A 131 -14.09 24.56 -3.01
C ASP A 131 -13.38 24.01 -1.77
N GLU A 132 -13.08 22.70 -1.74
CA GLU A 132 -12.31 22.06 -0.67
C GLU A 132 -10.77 22.23 -0.82
N ASP A 133 -10.31 23.09 -1.75
CA ASP A 133 -8.89 23.36 -2.05
C ASP A 133 -8.07 22.09 -2.41
N VAL A 134 -8.77 21.04 -2.84
CA VAL A 134 -8.18 19.74 -3.19
C VAL A 134 -7.47 19.79 -4.53
N ILE A 135 -8.02 20.58 -5.45
CA ILE A 135 -7.45 20.82 -6.78
C ILE A 135 -7.13 22.30 -6.93
N GLN A 136 -5.99 22.59 -7.54
CA GLN A 136 -5.64 23.95 -7.89
C GLN A 136 -6.47 24.43 -9.08
N GLN A 137 -6.70 25.73 -9.16
CA GLN A 137 -7.45 26.35 -10.24
C GLN A 137 -6.88 26.03 -11.63
N GLU A 138 -5.56 25.91 -11.76
CA GLU A 138 -4.90 25.49 -13.00
C GLU A 138 -5.33 24.09 -13.44
N VAL A 139 -5.43 23.15 -12.50
CA VAL A 139 -5.84 21.77 -12.78
C VAL A 139 -7.34 21.69 -13.04
N TYR A 140 -8.15 22.46 -12.31
CA TYR A 140 -9.57 22.60 -12.56
C TYR A 140 -9.83 23.10 -14.00
N GLU A 141 -9.14 24.14 -14.45
CA GLU A 141 -9.30 24.68 -15.80
C GLU A 141 -8.85 23.69 -16.88
N GLN A 142 -7.74 22.97 -16.66
CA GLN A 142 -7.26 21.93 -17.56
C GLN A 142 -8.29 20.81 -17.73
N ILE A 143 -8.86 20.33 -16.63
CA ILE A 143 -9.88 19.28 -16.66
C ILE A 143 -11.15 19.83 -17.30
N ARG A 144 -11.60 21.04 -16.91
CA ARG A 144 -12.82 21.65 -17.45
C ARG A 144 -12.74 21.89 -18.96
N ALA A 145 -11.56 22.19 -19.48
CA ALA A 145 -11.29 22.39 -20.91
C ALA A 145 -11.38 21.12 -21.76
N LEU A 146 -11.43 19.93 -21.14
CA LEU A 146 -11.56 18.68 -21.88
C LEU A 146 -12.93 18.56 -22.58
N PRO A 147 -12.98 17.95 -23.77
CA PRO A 147 -14.18 17.92 -24.60
C PRO A 147 -15.25 16.95 -24.09
N THR A 148 -14.85 15.84 -23.46
CA THR A 148 -15.79 14.80 -23.00
C THR A 148 -15.76 14.65 -21.48
N THR A 149 -16.92 14.36 -20.87
CA THR A 149 -17.03 14.07 -19.43
C THR A 149 -16.15 12.87 -19.02
N GLN A 150 -15.97 11.90 -19.91
CA GLN A 150 -15.15 10.73 -19.63
C GLN A 150 -13.67 11.09 -19.51
N ASP A 151 -13.17 11.92 -20.43
CA ASP A 151 -11.78 12.39 -20.38
C ASP A 151 -11.54 13.25 -19.14
N LYS A 152 -12.54 14.05 -18.72
CA LYS A 152 -12.52 14.81 -17.46
C LYS A 152 -12.26 13.93 -16.26
N ILE A 153 -13.05 12.86 -16.11
CA ILE A 153 -12.86 11.90 -15.03
C ILE A 153 -11.48 11.24 -15.15
N ARG A 154 -11.08 10.81 -16.36
CA ARG A 154 -9.80 10.13 -16.55
C ARG A 154 -8.63 11.00 -16.10
N GLU A 155 -8.63 12.28 -16.45
CA GLU A 155 -7.57 13.19 -16.04
C GLU A 155 -7.61 13.48 -14.53
N LEU A 156 -8.81 13.71 -13.99
CA LEU A 156 -8.97 13.89 -12.56
C LEU A 156 -8.38 12.72 -11.76
N TYR A 157 -8.54 11.49 -12.29
CA TYR A 157 -7.94 10.29 -11.71
C TYR A 157 -6.43 10.14 -11.93
N SER A 158 -5.84 10.67 -13.00
CA SER A 158 -4.40 10.57 -13.26
C SER A 158 -3.59 11.67 -12.58
N GLY A 159 -4.14 12.87 -12.45
CA GLY A 159 -3.51 14.01 -11.80
C GLY A 159 -3.86 14.08 -10.30
N PRO A 160 -4.91 14.84 -9.91
CA PRO A 160 -5.19 15.14 -8.50
C PRO A 160 -5.45 13.93 -7.61
N LEU A 161 -6.33 13.02 -8.04
CA LEU A 161 -6.74 11.87 -7.22
C LEU A 161 -5.62 10.86 -7.03
N LYS A 162 -4.60 10.86 -7.90
CA LYS A 162 -3.42 10.00 -7.73
C LYS A 162 -2.45 10.59 -6.71
N ALA A 163 -2.39 11.91 -6.59
CA ALA A 163 -1.43 12.61 -5.74
C ALA A 163 -1.85 12.64 -4.26
N SER A 164 -3.14 12.50 -3.93
CA SER A 164 -3.62 12.56 -2.55
C SER A 164 -4.85 11.66 -2.30
N GLU A 165 -4.81 10.92 -1.19
CA GLU A 165 -5.93 10.08 -0.73
C GLU A 165 -7.12 10.92 -0.26
N ALA A 166 -6.89 12.08 0.33
CA ALA A 166 -7.96 13.00 0.74
C ALA A 166 -8.83 13.44 -0.45
N CYS A 167 -8.22 13.59 -1.64
CA CYS A 167 -8.98 13.88 -2.86
C CYS A 167 -9.99 12.77 -3.19
N LYS A 168 -9.61 11.51 -2.95
CA LYS A 168 -10.44 10.34 -3.26
C LYS A 168 -11.65 10.25 -2.33
N ASP A 169 -11.47 10.63 -1.07
CA ASP A 169 -12.54 10.62 -0.07
C ASP A 169 -13.54 11.74 -0.36
N ILE A 170 -13.07 12.96 -0.64
CA ILE A 170 -13.93 14.10 -1.01
C ILE A 170 -14.67 13.80 -2.33
N PHE A 171 -13.97 13.26 -3.32
CA PHE A 171 -14.60 12.83 -4.58
C PHE A 171 -15.70 11.78 -4.34
N TYR A 172 -15.49 10.86 -3.40
CA TYR A 172 -16.49 9.87 -3.02
C TYR A 172 -17.69 10.49 -2.28
N GLU A 173 -17.47 11.50 -1.45
CA GLU A 173 -18.53 12.28 -0.80
C GLU A 173 -19.35 13.05 -1.84
N SER A 174 -18.71 13.78 -2.76
CA SER A 174 -19.39 14.46 -3.86
C SER A 174 -20.17 13.48 -4.74
N LEU A 175 -19.63 12.30 -5.02
CA LEU A 175 -20.37 11.25 -5.74
C LEU A 175 -21.59 10.76 -4.95
N GLN A 176 -21.51 10.65 -3.63
CA GLN A 176 -22.67 10.31 -2.81
C GLN A 176 -23.72 11.43 -2.77
N ILE A 177 -23.32 12.68 -2.92
CA ILE A 177 -24.24 13.83 -2.94
C ILE A 177 -24.95 13.92 -4.30
N HIS A 178 -24.18 13.95 -5.38
CA HIS A 178 -24.68 14.21 -6.73
C HIS A 178 -25.16 12.95 -7.46
N GLU A 179 -24.57 11.79 -7.16
CA GLU A 179 -24.76 10.52 -7.87
C GLU A 179 -25.05 9.36 -6.88
N LYS A 180 -25.84 9.62 -5.83
CA LYS A 180 -26.14 8.64 -4.77
C LYS A 180 -26.62 7.28 -5.30
N PHE A 181 -27.47 7.29 -6.32
CA PHE A 181 -28.05 6.08 -6.91
C PHE A 181 -26.99 5.24 -7.64
N LEU A 182 -25.98 5.91 -8.22
CA LEU A 182 -24.85 5.26 -8.84
C LEU A 182 -23.98 4.59 -7.76
N ILE A 183 -23.73 5.30 -6.66
CA ILE A 183 -22.89 4.77 -5.59
C ILE A 183 -23.55 3.58 -4.91
N ASP A 184 -24.85 3.59 -4.67
CA ASP A 184 -25.56 2.43 -4.13
C ASP A 184 -25.49 1.23 -5.10
N ASP A 185 -25.73 1.42 -6.41
CA ASP A 185 -25.59 0.35 -7.43
C ASP A 185 -24.16 -0.22 -7.51
N LEU A 186 -23.15 0.61 -7.19
CA LEU A 186 -21.75 0.19 -7.16
C LEU A 186 -21.34 -0.45 -5.83
N LYS A 187 -21.99 -0.11 -4.70
CA LYS A 187 -21.77 -0.73 -3.39
C LYS A 187 -22.35 -2.14 -3.31
N ASP A 188 -23.45 -2.38 -4.01
CA ASP A 188 -24.12 -3.70 -4.06
C ASP A 188 -23.45 -4.69 -5.04
N LYS A 189 -22.38 -4.29 -5.72
CA LYS A 189 -21.62 -5.07 -6.71
C LYS A 189 -20.32 -5.64 -6.15
#